data_AF-X1DU46-F1
#
_entry.id   AF-X1DU46-F1
#
_cell.length_a   1.000
_cell.length_b   1.000
_cell.length_c   1.000
_cell.angle_alpha   90.00
_cell.angle_beta   90.00
_cell.angle_gamma   90.00
#
_symmetry.space_group_name_H-M   'P 1'
#
loop_
_entity.id
_entity.type
_entity.pdbx_description
1 polymer ?
#
loop_
_entity_poly.entity_id
_entity_poly.type
_entity_poly.pdbx_seq_one_letter_code
_entity_poly.pdbx_strand_id
1 'polypeptide(L)'
;MLEAMMPYFNQSYGNSSSIHYYGQQAERALEDSRQVIAEDYTFNNVRRCAQGFSDYLLSQGNRGEWVVIGYDKRFQSENFAAACAEVLVANDLRVYLTQEATPTPVISYSVVDKGAVGAINITASHNPPSDNGFKVRNHFGGAIAPKGLTDIEKRIPDSIEVVKRVDFSA
;
A
#
# COMPACT_ATOMS: atom_id res chain seq x y z
N MET A 1 12.31 -4.28 -2.45
CA MET A 1 11.14 -3.51 -2.97
C MET A 1 11.44 -2.73 -4.24
N LEU A 2 12.34 -1.74 -4.20
CA LEU A 2 12.80 -1.01 -5.41
C LEU A 2 13.33 -1.97 -6.51
N GLU A 3 14.06 -3.01 -6.14
CA GLU A 3 14.56 -4.03 -7.09
C GLU A 3 13.46 -4.93 -7.69
N ALA A 4 12.34 -5.14 -6.98
CA ALA A 4 11.20 -5.88 -7.52
C ALA A 4 10.43 -5.07 -8.58
N MET A 5 10.65 -3.75 -8.65
CA MET A 5 9.96 -2.83 -9.56
C MET A 5 10.83 -2.42 -10.77
N MET A 6 12.15 -2.61 -10.69
CA MET A 6 13.10 -2.24 -11.73
C MET A 6 13.00 -3.01 -13.07
N PRO A 7 12.57 -4.28 -13.15
CA PRO A 7 12.51 -5.00 -14.44
C PRO A 7 11.50 -4.41 -15.45
N TYR A 8 10.56 -3.57 -15.01
CA TYR A 8 9.42 -3.15 -15.85
C TYR A 8 9.58 -1.79 -16.53
N PHE A 9 10.72 -1.10 -16.37
CA PHE A 9 11.00 0.17 -17.07
C PHE A 9 11.75 0.01 -18.41
N ASN A 10 12.24 -1.19 -18.75
CA ASN A 10 13.14 -1.37 -19.91
C ASN A 10 12.58 -2.22 -21.06
N GLN A 11 11.28 -2.53 -21.07
CA GLN A 11 10.65 -3.24 -22.20
C GLN A 11 9.65 -2.35 -22.93
N SER A 12 10.11 -1.79 -24.04
CA SER A 12 9.28 -1.15 -25.06
C SER A 12 8.43 -2.22 -25.74
N TYR A 13 7.13 -2.31 -25.44
CA TYR A 13 6.20 -3.12 -26.22
C TYR A 13 4.90 -2.36 -26.48
N GLY A 14 4.68 -2.06 -27.77
CA GLY A 14 3.45 -1.51 -28.30
C GLY A 14 2.36 -2.57 -28.45
N ASN A 15 1.12 -2.22 -28.13
CA ASN A 15 0.07 -1.80 -29.07
C ASN A 15 -1.18 -1.42 -28.25
N SER A 16 -1.83 -0.30 -28.56
CA SER A 16 -2.88 0.31 -27.75
C SER A 16 -4.28 -0.15 -28.17
N SER A 17 -5.03 -0.90 -27.35
CA SER A 17 -6.51 -1.01 -27.54
C SER A 17 -7.31 -1.83 -26.51
N SER A 18 -6.87 -2.04 -25.27
CA SER A 18 -7.83 -2.51 -24.26
C SER A 18 -7.57 -1.96 -22.86
N ILE A 19 -8.58 -1.28 -22.32
CA ILE A 19 -8.65 -0.83 -20.91
C ILE A 19 -8.46 -2.03 -19.96
N HIS A 20 -8.81 -3.24 -20.41
CA HIS A 20 -8.60 -4.50 -19.70
C HIS A 20 -7.12 -4.90 -19.59
N TYR A 21 -6.30 -4.61 -20.59
CA TYR A 21 -4.87 -4.96 -20.59
C TYR A 21 -4.05 -4.06 -19.68
N TYR A 22 -4.32 -2.75 -19.65
CA TYR A 22 -3.69 -1.85 -18.68
C TYR A 22 -4.14 -2.12 -17.24
N GLY A 23 -5.40 -2.54 -17.05
CA GLY A 23 -5.91 -3.03 -15.77
C GLY A 23 -5.16 -4.27 -15.28
N GLN A 24 -4.99 -5.28 -16.13
CA GLN A 24 -4.22 -6.50 -15.80
C GLN A 24 -2.74 -6.23 -15.53
N GLN A 25 -2.11 -5.27 -16.22
CA GLN A 25 -0.72 -4.92 -15.95
C GLN A 25 -0.54 -4.12 -14.65
N ALA A 26 -1.49 -3.24 -14.31
CA ALA A 26 -1.48 -2.55 -13.01
C ALA A 26 -1.81 -3.51 -11.86
N GLU A 27 -2.73 -4.45 -12.06
CA GLU A 27 -3.00 -5.54 -11.13
C GLU A 27 -1.79 -6.45 -10.97
N ARG A 28 -1.10 -6.82 -12.06
CA ARG A 28 0.17 -7.58 -12.01
C ARG A 28 1.26 -6.83 -11.28
N ALA A 29 1.45 -5.53 -11.51
CA ALA A 29 2.46 -4.75 -10.78
C ALA A 29 2.16 -4.67 -9.26
N LEU A 30 0.88 -4.58 -8.89
CA LEU A 30 0.42 -4.67 -7.49
C LEU A 30 0.42 -6.10 -6.93
N GLU A 31 0.39 -7.11 -7.80
CA GLU A 31 0.53 -8.52 -7.49
C GLU A 31 1.99 -8.96 -7.43
N ASP A 32 2.92 -8.28 -8.08
CA ASP A 32 4.34 -8.64 -8.13
C ASP A 32 5.15 -7.91 -7.05
N SER A 33 4.57 -6.93 -6.34
CA SER A 33 5.20 -6.23 -5.21
C SER A 33 5.33 -7.05 -3.92
N ARG A 34 5.08 -8.37 -3.99
CA ARG A 34 5.08 -9.30 -2.85
C ARG A 34 6.52 -9.66 -2.46
N GLN A 35 6.72 -9.89 -1.18
CA GLN A 35 8.03 -10.14 -0.60
C GLN A 35 7.93 -11.23 0.46
N VAL A 36 9.02 -11.99 0.61
CA VAL A 36 9.14 -13.02 1.66
C VAL A 36 9.20 -12.33 3.01
N ILE A 37 8.36 -12.80 3.94
CA ILE A 37 8.31 -12.26 5.30
C ILE A 37 9.64 -12.49 6.02
N ALA A 38 10.09 -11.48 6.76
CA ALA A 38 11.35 -11.44 7.51
C ALA A 38 12.65 -11.42 6.68
N GLU A 39 12.59 -11.64 5.37
CA GLU A 39 13.71 -11.35 4.45
C GLU A 39 13.58 -9.93 3.93
N ASP A 40 12.59 -9.69 3.07
CA ASP A 40 12.36 -8.37 2.45
C ASP A 40 11.14 -7.66 3.04
N TYR A 41 10.09 -8.41 3.37
CA TYR A 41 8.88 -7.86 3.98
C TYR A 41 9.09 -7.69 5.49
N THR A 42 9.78 -6.61 5.84
CA THR A 42 10.14 -6.25 7.22
C THR A 42 9.30 -5.07 7.71
N PHE A 43 9.19 -4.90 9.02
CA PHE A 43 8.50 -3.75 9.62
C PHE A 43 9.08 -2.41 9.13
N ASN A 44 10.39 -2.31 8.95
CA ASN A 44 11.03 -1.10 8.46
C ASN A 44 10.63 -0.80 7.02
N ASN A 45 10.63 -1.81 6.14
CA ASN A 45 10.23 -1.61 4.75
C ASN A 45 8.75 -1.27 4.62
N VAL A 46 7.87 -1.90 5.40
CA VAL A 46 6.43 -1.56 5.45
C VAL A 46 6.22 -0.11 5.89
N ARG A 47 6.93 0.34 6.93
CA ARG A 47 6.87 1.74 7.40
C ARG A 47 7.37 2.73 6.34
N ARG A 48 8.44 2.40 5.61
CA ARG A 48 8.94 3.23 4.49
C ARG A 48 7.90 3.33 3.37
N CYS A 49 7.21 2.24 3.05
CA CYS A 49 6.12 2.26 2.05
C CYS A 49 4.94 3.10 2.52
N ALA A 50 4.56 2.97 3.79
CA ALA A 50 3.52 3.79 4.40
C ALA A 50 3.88 5.28 4.36
N GLN A 51 5.15 5.64 4.57
CA GLN A 51 5.64 7.02 4.45
C GLN A 51 5.53 7.54 3.01
N GLY A 52 5.96 6.75 2.03
CA GLY A 52 5.82 7.13 0.62
C GLY A 52 4.36 7.33 0.20
N PHE A 53 3.45 6.47 0.70
CA PHE A 53 2.03 6.61 0.45
C PHE A 53 1.41 7.81 1.18
N SER A 54 1.81 8.09 2.42
CA SER A 54 1.35 9.29 3.14
C SER A 54 1.79 10.55 2.42
N ASP A 55 3.04 10.62 1.97
CA ASP A 55 3.58 11.79 1.27
C ASP A 55 2.88 12.02 -0.07
N TYR A 56 2.52 10.94 -0.78
CA TYR A 56 1.69 11.01 -1.97
C TYR A 56 0.30 11.59 -1.66
N LEU A 57 -0.39 11.09 -0.63
CA LEU A 57 -1.72 11.61 -0.27
C LEU A 57 -1.67 13.07 0.17
N LEU A 58 -0.65 13.44 0.95
CA LEU A 58 -0.43 14.82 1.39
C LEU A 58 -0.13 15.76 0.22
N SER A 59 0.60 15.30 -0.80
CA SER A 59 0.86 16.10 -2.01
C SER A 59 -0.40 16.39 -2.82
N GLN A 60 -1.47 15.61 -2.61
CA GLN A 60 -2.80 15.85 -3.20
C GLN A 60 -3.69 16.75 -2.32
N GLY A 61 -3.18 17.24 -1.18
CA GLY A 61 -3.93 18.12 -0.27
C GLY A 61 -4.77 17.39 0.79
N ASN A 62 -4.62 16.07 0.95
CA ASN A 62 -5.46 15.26 1.84
C ASN A 62 -5.03 15.28 3.32
N ARG A 63 -4.47 16.38 3.80
CA ARG A 63 -4.06 16.49 5.21
C ARG A 63 -5.29 16.44 6.12
N GLY A 64 -5.25 15.64 7.18
CA GLY A 64 -6.36 15.44 8.12
C GLY A 64 -7.44 14.48 7.63
N GLU A 65 -7.31 13.95 6.41
CA GLU A 65 -8.28 13.03 5.82
C GLU A 65 -8.10 11.59 6.30
N TRP A 66 -9.14 10.78 6.12
CA TRP A 66 -9.18 9.38 6.56
C TRP A 66 -8.62 8.42 5.51
N VAL A 67 -7.91 7.39 5.98
CA VAL A 67 -7.41 6.25 5.20
C VAL A 67 -7.85 4.95 5.85
N VAL A 68 -8.31 3.99 5.05
CA VAL A 68 -8.65 2.64 5.56
C VAL A 68 -7.42 1.75 5.51
N ILE A 69 -7.16 0.97 6.57
CA ILE A 69 -6.10 -0.05 6.57
C ILE A 69 -6.73 -1.37 6.96
N GLY A 70 -6.49 -2.40 6.16
CA GLY A 70 -6.88 -3.76 6.49
C GLY A 70 -5.89 -4.79 6.01
N TYR A 71 -6.11 -6.03 6.43
CA TYR A 71 -5.12 -7.09 6.31
C TYR A 71 -5.76 -8.48 6.20
N ASP A 72 -5.01 -9.47 5.72
CA ASP A 72 -5.42 -10.88 5.66
C ASP A 72 -4.80 -11.72 6.80
N LYS A 73 -5.00 -13.05 6.79
CA LYS A 73 -4.54 -13.95 7.86
C LYS A 73 -3.07 -14.38 7.77
N ARG A 74 -2.24 -13.72 6.96
CA ARG A 74 -0.82 -14.08 6.86
C ARG A 74 -0.07 -13.71 8.13
N PHE A 75 1.09 -14.34 8.32
CA PHE A 75 1.90 -14.13 9.50
C PHE A 75 2.21 -12.64 9.69
N GLN A 76 1.90 -12.12 10.88
CA GLN A 76 2.13 -10.73 11.29
C GLN A 76 1.37 -9.67 10.48
N SER A 77 0.41 -10.05 9.62
CA SER A 77 -0.37 -9.11 8.82
C SER A 77 -1.06 -8.04 9.66
N GLU A 78 -1.59 -8.40 10.84
CA GLU A 78 -2.18 -7.47 11.79
C GLU A 78 -1.17 -6.43 12.32
N ASN A 79 0.06 -6.87 12.61
CA ASN A 79 1.10 -6.00 13.16
C ASN A 79 1.73 -5.13 12.07
N PHE A 80 1.84 -5.61 10.84
CA PHE A 80 2.23 -4.80 9.70
C PHE A 80 1.18 -3.71 9.39
N ALA A 81 -0.11 -4.03 9.50
CA ALA A 81 -1.18 -3.05 9.35
C ALA A 81 -1.13 -1.97 10.45
N ALA A 82 -0.87 -2.36 11.70
CA ALA A 82 -0.63 -1.42 12.79
C ALA A 82 0.60 -0.53 12.53
N ALA A 83 1.70 -1.09 12.03
CA ALA A 83 2.90 -0.32 11.68
C ALA A 83 2.64 0.72 10.57
N CYS A 84 1.75 0.43 9.61
CA CYS A 84 1.29 1.43 8.65
C CYS A 84 0.50 2.57 9.34
N ALA A 85 -0.39 2.21 10.27
CA ALA A 85 -1.20 3.20 10.99
C ALA A 85 -0.34 4.18 11.79
N GLU A 86 0.73 3.71 12.44
CA GLU A 86 1.70 4.54 13.18
C GLU A 86 2.27 5.65 12.28
N VAL A 87 2.63 5.30 11.04
CA VAL A 87 3.24 6.24 10.09
C VAL A 87 2.22 7.21 9.53
N LEU A 88 1.03 6.74 9.15
CA LEU A 88 -0.01 7.61 8.60
C LEU A 88 -0.47 8.65 9.63
N VAL A 89 -0.68 8.22 10.88
CA VAL A 89 -1.05 9.13 11.98
C VAL A 89 0.05 10.16 12.26
N ALA A 90 1.32 9.74 12.26
CA ALA A 90 2.45 10.66 12.43
C ALA A 90 2.62 11.68 11.30
N ASN A 91 1.96 11.46 10.16
CA ASN A 91 1.96 12.35 9.01
C ASN A 91 0.64 13.15 8.88
N ASP A 92 -0.11 13.28 9.97
CA ASP A 92 -1.35 14.06 10.03
C ASP A 92 -2.47 13.50 9.13
N LEU A 93 -2.51 12.18 8.93
CA LEU A 93 -3.65 11.46 8.37
C LEU A 93 -4.43 10.75 9.49
N ARG A 94 -5.72 10.49 9.26
CA ARG A 94 -6.57 9.73 10.18
C ARG A 94 -6.73 8.30 9.64
N VAL A 95 -6.85 7.32 10.53
CA VAL A 95 -6.83 5.90 10.12
C VAL A 95 -8.05 5.15 10.66
N TYR A 96 -8.75 4.45 9.77
CA TYR A 96 -9.64 3.35 10.13
C TYR A 96 -8.88 2.03 9.96
N LEU A 97 -8.48 1.40 11.06
CA LEU A 97 -7.83 0.09 11.06
C LEU A 97 -8.89 -1.01 11.31
N THR A 98 -8.90 -2.06 10.49
CA THR A 98 -9.82 -3.19 10.68
C THR A 98 -9.51 -3.94 11.98
N GLN A 99 -10.55 -4.35 12.72
CA GLN A 99 -10.39 -5.09 13.98
C GLN A 99 -9.90 -6.53 13.78
N GLU A 100 -10.18 -7.12 12.62
CA GLU A 100 -9.81 -8.48 12.27
C GLU A 100 -9.44 -8.58 10.79
N ALA A 101 -8.95 -9.76 10.38
CA ALA A 101 -8.62 -10.04 8.99
C ALA A 101 -9.84 -9.81 8.08
N THR A 102 -9.68 -8.93 7.09
CA THR A 102 -10.79 -8.38 6.31
C THR A 102 -10.53 -8.58 4.81
N PRO A 103 -11.49 -9.14 4.04
CA PRO A 103 -11.32 -9.31 2.60
C PRO A 103 -11.11 -7.99 1.86
N THR A 104 -10.27 -8.01 0.82
CA THR A 104 -10.00 -6.86 -0.05
C THR A 104 -11.26 -6.14 -0.55
N PRO A 105 -12.34 -6.82 -1.00
CA PRO A 105 -13.57 -6.14 -1.42
C PRO A 105 -14.24 -5.32 -0.30
N VAL A 106 -14.16 -5.77 0.96
CA VAL A 106 -14.72 -5.04 2.12
C VAL A 106 -13.88 -3.81 2.43
N ILE A 107 -12.56 -3.90 2.30
CA ILE A 107 -11.65 -2.75 2.44
C ILE A 107 -11.93 -1.72 1.34
N SER A 108 -12.05 -2.14 0.08
CA SER A 108 -12.40 -1.28 -1.05
C SER A 108 -13.75 -0.60 -0.86
N TYR A 109 -14.78 -1.34 -0.44
CA TYR A 109 -16.10 -0.78 -0.16
C TYR A 109 -16.05 0.24 1.00
N SER A 110 -15.30 -0.07 2.06
CA SER A 110 -15.13 0.81 3.22
C SER A 110 -14.53 2.17 2.86
N VAL A 111 -13.69 2.25 1.81
CA VAL A 111 -13.17 3.55 1.34
C VAL A 111 -14.31 4.47 0.92
N VAL A 112 -15.23 3.94 0.09
CA VAL A 112 -16.36 4.71 -0.43
C VAL A 112 -17.37 5.00 0.69
N ASP A 113 -17.70 4.00 1.51
CA ASP A 113 -18.65 4.13 2.63
C ASP A 113 -18.20 5.18 3.67
N LYS A 114 -16.89 5.23 3.97
CA LYS A 114 -16.32 6.16 4.95
C LYS A 114 -15.86 7.49 4.36
N GLY A 115 -15.96 7.68 3.04
CA GLY A 115 -15.41 8.85 2.36
C GLY A 115 -13.90 9.00 2.55
N ALA A 116 -13.17 7.89 2.68
CA ALA A 116 -11.73 7.89 2.85
C ALA A 116 -11.01 8.23 1.54
N VAL A 117 -9.82 8.82 1.63
CA VAL A 117 -9.03 9.25 0.46
C VAL A 117 -8.18 8.12 -0.14
N GLY A 118 -8.13 6.97 0.53
CA GLY A 118 -7.45 5.78 0.05
C GLY A 118 -7.48 4.64 1.05
N ALA A 119 -6.78 3.55 0.70
CA ALA A 119 -6.56 2.44 1.61
C ALA A 119 -5.21 1.75 1.45
N ILE A 120 -4.79 1.03 2.49
CA ILE A 120 -3.72 0.03 2.46
C ILE A 120 -4.33 -1.35 2.71
N ASN A 121 -3.99 -2.32 1.87
CA ASN A 121 -4.26 -3.74 2.06
C ASN A 121 -2.93 -4.48 2.31
N ILE A 122 -2.81 -5.10 3.49
CA ILE A 122 -1.72 -6.02 3.81
C ILE A 122 -2.13 -7.43 3.42
N THR A 123 -1.72 -7.85 2.22
CA THR A 123 -2.07 -9.16 1.68
C THR A 123 -1.20 -9.50 0.47
N ALA A 124 -0.82 -10.78 0.39
CA ALA A 124 -0.26 -11.37 -0.82
C ALA A 124 -1.29 -12.20 -1.61
N SER A 125 -2.60 -11.97 -1.45
CA SER A 125 -3.67 -12.62 -2.24
C SER A 125 -3.51 -14.15 -2.27
N HIS A 126 -3.36 -14.75 -3.45
CA HIS A 126 -3.22 -16.19 -3.68
C HIS A 126 -1.79 -16.74 -3.54
N ASN A 127 -0.79 -15.92 -3.18
CA ASN A 127 0.60 -16.37 -3.12
C ASN A 127 0.88 -17.32 -1.95
N PRO A 128 2.04 -18.00 -1.95
CA PRO A 128 2.48 -18.83 -0.84
C PRO A 128 2.37 -18.10 0.51
N PRO A 129 2.08 -18.80 1.62
CA PRO A 129 1.89 -18.19 2.95
C PRO A 129 3.14 -17.51 3.51
N SER A 130 4.34 -17.80 2.95
CA SER A 130 5.61 -17.14 3.26
C SER A 130 5.66 -15.67 2.81
N ASP A 131 4.80 -15.28 1.87
CA ASP A 131 4.82 -13.96 1.27
C ASP A 131 3.82 -13.03 1.95
N ASN A 132 4.10 -11.74 1.93
CA ASN A 132 3.11 -10.70 2.19
C ASN A 132 3.22 -9.57 1.16
N GLY A 133 2.25 -8.65 1.17
CA GLY A 133 2.17 -7.58 0.18
C GLY A 133 1.66 -6.28 0.77
N PHE A 134 2.11 -5.16 0.20
CA PHE A 134 1.64 -3.81 0.54
C PHE A 134 0.93 -3.27 -0.70
N LYS A 135 -0.40 -3.20 -0.66
CA LYS A 135 -1.21 -2.70 -1.79
C LYS A 135 -1.96 -1.45 -1.38
N VAL A 136 -2.09 -0.51 -2.31
CA VAL A 136 -2.73 0.79 -2.08
C VAL A 136 -3.94 0.99 -2.97
N ARG A 137 -4.94 1.71 -2.45
CA ARG A 137 -6.19 2.05 -3.13
C ARG A 137 -6.42 3.56 -3.17
N ASN A 138 -7.08 4.04 -4.21
CA ASN A 138 -7.53 5.42 -4.33
C ASN A 138 -8.87 5.65 -3.60
N HIS A 139 -9.35 6.89 -3.60
CA HIS A 139 -10.62 7.32 -2.97
C HIS A 139 -11.90 6.70 -3.57
N PHE A 140 -11.80 5.94 -4.67
CA PHE A 140 -12.91 5.13 -5.20
C PHE A 140 -12.86 3.66 -4.72
N GLY A 141 -11.91 3.31 -3.85
CA GLY A 141 -11.66 1.93 -3.41
C GLY A 141 -10.95 1.06 -4.47
N GLY A 142 -10.64 1.62 -5.63
CA GLY A 142 -9.95 0.96 -6.73
C GLY A 142 -8.42 0.98 -6.58
N ALA A 143 -7.73 0.20 -7.39
CA ALA A 143 -6.27 0.26 -7.47
C ALA A 143 -5.80 1.67 -7.89
N ILE A 144 -4.68 2.13 -7.32
CA ILE A 144 -4.04 3.36 -7.77
C ILE A 144 -3.48 3.12 -9.18
N ALA A 145 -3.71 4.09 -10.09
CA ALA A 145 -3.24 4.00 -11.46
C ALA A 145 -1.70 3.97 -11.52
N PRO A 146 -1.09 3.38 -12.57
CA PRO A 146 0.38 3.20 -12.65
C PRO A 146 1.20 4.46 -12.37
N LYS A 147 0.78 5.62 -12.91
CA LYS A 147 1.46 6.91 -12.65
C LYS A 147 1.48 7.29 -11.16
N GLY A 148 0.40 7.00 -10.44
CA GLY A 148 0.32 7.23 -9.00
C GLY A 148 1.22 6.27 -8.22
N LEU A 149 1.32 5.01 -8.64
CA LEU A 149 2.24 4.05 -8.03
C LEU A 149 3.70 4.50 -8.18
N THR A 150 4.10 4.94 -9.38
CA THR A 150 5.44 5.49 -9.61
C THR A 150 5.73 6.74 -8.77
N ASP A 151 4.72 7.60 -8.52
CA ASP A 151 4.87 8.77 -7.65
C ASP A 151 5.04 8.35 -6.18
N ILE A 152 4.30 7.34 -5.72
CA ILE A 152 4.45 6.76 -4.38
C ILE A 152 5.84 6.16 -4.20
N GLU A 153 6.31 5.35 -5.16
CA GLU A 153 7.64 4.71 -5.12
C GLU A 153 8.76 5.72 -4.96
N LYS A 154 8.71 6.83 -5.71
CA LYS A 154 9.69 7.92 -5.63
C LYS A 154 9.71 8.63 -4.28
N ARG A 155 8.65 8.51 -3.51
CA ARG A 155 8.51 9.09 -2.17
C ARG A 155 8.86 8.12 -1.06
N ILE A 156 9.07 6.83 -1.38
CA ILE A 156 9.55 5.87 -0.39
C ILE A 156 10.98 6.29 -0.01
N PRO A 157 11.25 6.66 1.25
CA PRO A 157 12.58 7.08 1.64
C PRO A 157 13.55 5.90 1.61
N ASP A 158 14.83 6.17 1.34
CA ASP A 158 15.88 5.15 1.33
C ASP A 158 16.19 4.59 2.72
N SER A 159 16.01 5.39 3.76
CA SER A 159 16.38 5.07 5.14
C SER A 159 15.16 5.13 6.07
N ILE A 160 15.18 4.32 7.15
CA ILE A 160 14.07 4.26 8.12
C ILE A 160 14.07 5.46 9.06
N GLU A 161 15.22 6.10 9.24
CA GLU A 161 15.47 7.20 10.16
C GLU A 161 14.65 8.46 9.82
N VAL A 162 14.23 8.62 8.56
CA VAL A 162 13.38 9.75 8.13
C VAL A 162 11.89 9.46 8.20
N VAL A 163 11.49 8.21 8.50
CA VAL A 163 10.08 7.84 8.61
C VAL A 163 9.51 8.38 9.91
N LYS A 164 8.41 9.15 9.81
CA LYS A 164 7.69 9.62 10.98
C LYS A 164 6.82 8.49 11.52
N ARG A 165 6.79 8.33 12.85
CA ARG A 165 5.95 7.35 13.53
C ARG A 165 5.49 7.87 14.89
N VAL A 166 4.28 7.49 15.27
CA VAL A 166 3.82 7.59 16.66
C VAL A 166 3.92 6.21 17.31
N ASP A 167 4.08 6.19 18.62
CA ASP A 167 4.02 4.95 19.39
C ASP A 167 2.61 4.79 19.95
N PHE A 168 1.95 3.67 19.61
CA PHE A 168 0.63 3.34 20.14
C PHE A 168 0.69 2.51 21.44
N SER A 169 1.89 2.19 21.94
CA SER A 169 2.08 1.42 23.18
C SER A 169 2.03 2.27 24.47
N ALA A 170 1.51 3.51 24.38
CA ALA A 170 1.34 4.43 25.50
C ALA A 170 0.02 4.24 26.27
#